data_AF-A0A3D1QX96-F1
#
_entry.id   AF-A0A3D1QX96-F1
#
_cell.length_a   1.000
_cell.length_b   1.000
_cell.length_c   1.000
_cell.angle_alpha   90.00
_cell.angle_beta   90.00
_cell.angle_gamma   90.00
#
_symmetry.space_group_name_H-M   'P 1'
#
loop_
_entity.id
_entity.type
_entity.pdbx_description
1 polymer ?
#
loop_
_entity_poly.entity_id
_entity_poly.type
_entity_poly.pdbx_seq_one_letter_code
_entity_poly.pdbx_strand_id
1 'polypeptide(L)'
;MKRLVLGVAVVGVAGFAVIAGRAGGAHAQETRPGFNECIAVSLYATSGRDFNAGNLPDKTVKIPAGWTVVGGTVVGAGTSTSPGMVLCR
;
A
#
# COMPACT_ATOMS: atom_id res chain seq x y z
N MET A 1 37.55 39.71 -8.69
CA MET A 1 36.28 40.22 -9.25
C MET A 1 35.23 39.11 -9.16
N LYS A 2 33.94 39.49 -8.96
CA LYS A 2 32.75 38.70 -8.58
C LYS A 2 32.65 38.46 -7.06
N ARG A 3 31.98 39.32 -6.27
CA ARG A 3 30.52 39.57 -6.13
C ARG A 3 29.78 38.27 -5.76
N LEU A 4 29.41 38.13 -4.47
CA LEU A 4 28.06 38.37 -3.90
C LEU A 4 27.17 37.12 -4.11
N VAL A 5 26.42 36.54 -3.18
CA VAL A 5 25.75 37.06 -1.98
C VAL A 5 25.58 35.94 -0.94
N LEU A 6 25.61 36.35 0.32
CA LEU A 6 25.12 35.69 1.53
C LEU A 6 23.80 34.91 1.37
N GLY A 7 23.69 33.83 2.13
CA GLY A 7 22.44 33.13 2.44
C GLY A 7 22.61 32.14 3.59
N VAL A 8 23.12 32.63 4.71
CA VAL A 8 23.02 32.05 6.07
C VAL A 8 21.52 31.78 6.37
N ALA A 9 21.01 30.75 7.05
CA ALA A 9 21.51 29.66 7.89
C ALA A 9 20.33 28.70 8.18
N VAL A 10 20.64 27.40 8.38
CA VAL A 10 20.24 26.48 9.49
C VAL A 10 18.71 26.33 9.75
N VAL A 11 18.11 25.13 9.77
CA VAL A 11 18.06 24.16 10.89
C VAL A 11 17.22 22.95 10.44
N GLY A 12 17.67 21.72 10.73
CA GLY A 12 16.86 20.50 10.97
C GLY A 12 16.06 19.96 9.78
N VAL A 13 15.99 18.66 9.48
CA VAL A 13 15.90 17.48 10.35
C VAL A 13 16.38 16.29 9.50
N ALA A 14 17.16 15.40 10.10
CA ALA A 14 17.50 14.10 9.51
C ALA A 14 16.24 13.24 9.39
N GLY A 15 15.94 12.70 8.21
CA GLY A 15 14.86 11.72 8.07
C GLY A 15 14.47 11.40 6.64
N PHE A 16 14.98 10.29 6.14
CA PHE A 16 14.51 9.52 4.97
C PHE A 16 14.55 10.21 3.60
N ALA A 17 15.66 9.98 2.89
CA ALA A 17 15.69 10.03 1.44
C ALA A 17 14.72 8.97 0.89
N VAL A 18 13.57 9.40 0.37
CA VAL A 18 12.70 8.54 -0.44
C VAL A 18 13.41 8.32 -1.76
N ILE A 19 13.98 7.12 -1.94
CA ILE A 19 14.54 6.69 -3.22
C ILE A 19 13.40 6.69 -4.24
N ALA A 20 13.44 7.67 -5.13
CA ALA A 20 12.58 7.74 -6.31
C ALA A 20 12.97 6.63 -7.29
N GLY A 21 12.52 5.41 -7.00
CA GLY A 21 12.49 4.29 -7.92
C GLY A 21 11.37 4.52 -8.94
N ARG A 22 11.75 4.78 -10.19
CA ARG A 22 10.83 4.88 -11.32
C ARG A 22 10.09 3.56 -11.52
N ALA A 23 8.84 3.49 -11.08
CA ALA A 23 7.84 2.59 -11.63
C ALA A 23 6.75 3.47 -12.25
N GLY A 24 6.77 3.57 -13.58
CA GLY A 24 5.71 4.19 -14.35
C GLY A 24 4.44 3.37 -14.17
N GLY A 25 3.56 3.85 -13.31
CA GLY A 25 2.17 3.43 -13.20
C GLY A 25 1.40 4.66 -12.78
N ALA A 26 0.65 5.26 -13.72
CA ALA A 26 -0.29 6.31 -13.41
C ALA A 26 -1.35 5.71 -12.47
N HIS A 27 -1.13 5.78 -11.16
CA HIS A 27 -2.19 5.56 -10.20
C HIS A 27 -3.07 6.80 -10.29
N ALA A 28 -4.15 6.67 -11.07
CA ALA A 28 -5.26 7.60 -11.02
C ALA A 28 -5.59 7.83 -9.54
N GLN A 29 -5.46 9.08 -9.09
CA GLN A 29 -5.92 9.48 -7.77
C GLN A 29 -7.44 9.49 -7.84
N GLU A 30 -8.03 8.31 -7.66
CA GLU A 30 -9.46 8.13 -7.43
C GLU A 30 -9.84 9.10 -6.30
N THR A 31 -10.75 10.04 -6.57
CA THR A 31 -11.38 10.84 -5.51
C THR A 31 -12.20 9.86 -4.68
N ARG A 32 -11.57 9.27 -3.66
CA ARG A 32 -12.18 8.25 -2.83
C ARG A 32 -13.38 8.86 -2.07
N PRO A 33 -14.47 8.10 -1.86
CA PRO A 33 -15.45 8.41 -0.85
C PRO A 33 -14.76 8.76 0.47
N GLY A 34 -15.33 9.69 1.24
CA GLY A 34 -14.86 9.98 2.60
C GLY A 34 -15.12 8.77 3.50
N PHE A 35 -14.25 7.77 3.43
CA PHE A 35 -14.27 6.61 4.31
C PHE A 35 -13.90 7.07 5.72
N ASN A 36 -14.67 6.62 6.71
CA ASN A 36 -14.45 6.94 8.11
C ASN A 36 -13.53 5.92 8.79
N GLU A 37 -13.40 4.73 8.21
CA GLU A 37 -12.65 3.62 8.79
C GLU A 37 -12.04 2.73 7.71
N CYS A 38 -10.80 2.28 7.92
CA CYS A 38 -10.13 1.31 7.06
C CYS A 38 -9.37 0.26 7.88
N ILE A 39 -9.43 -1.00 7.45
CA ILE A 39 -8.71 -2.13 8.05
C ILE A 39 -7.96 -2.92 6.97
N ALA A 40 -6.82 -3.51 7.33
CA ALA A 40 -6.14 -4.51 6.51
C ALA A 40 -6.46 -5.90 7.05
N VAL A 41 -6.98 -6.78 6.19
CA VAL A 41 -7.26 -8.18 6.54
C VAL A 41 -6.33 -9.10 5.77
N SER A 42 -5.69 -10.04 6.47
CA SER A 42 -4.80 -11.04 5.87
C SER A 42 -5.60 -12.04 5.03
N LEU A 43 -5.04 -12.41 3.89
CA LEU A 43 -5.60 -13.34 2.92
C LEU A 43 -4.83 -14.66 2.96
N TYR A 44 -5.50 -15.72 2.51
CA TYR A 44 -4.83 -16.97 2.20
C TYR A 44 -4.08 -16.83 0.88
N ALA A 45 -2.80 -17.23 0.87
CA ALA A 45 -2.00 -17.27 -0.34
C ALA A 45 -2.19 -18.61 -1.06
N THR A 46 -2.48 -18.58 -2.36
CA THR A 46 -2.40 -19.76 -3.23
C THR A 46 -1.38 -19.53 -4.33
N SER A 47 -0.72 -20.59 -4.79
CA SER A 47 0.21 -20.47 -5.91
C SER A 47 -0.57 -20.31 -7.22
N GLY A 48 0.01 -19.61 -8.19
CA GLY A 48 -0.60 -19.49 -9.53
C GLY A 48 -0.75 -20.85 -10.22
N ARG A 49 0.14 -21.81 -9.92
CA ARG A 49 0.05 -23.19 -10.43
C ARG A 49 -1.21 -23.88 -9.92
N ASP A 50 -1.47 -23.80 -8.62
CA ASP A 50 -2.63 -24.44 -7.99
C ASP A 50 -3.92 -23.78 -8.46
N PHE A 51 -3.96 -22.45 -8.53
CA PHE A 51 -5.09 -21.72 -9.07
C PHE A 51 -5.40 -22.13 -10.52
N ASN A 52 -4.38 -22.18 -11.38
CA ASN A 52 -4.54 -22.58 -12.79
C ASN A 52 -4.91 -24.05 -12.96
N ALA A 53 -4.62 -24.90 -11.96
CA ALA A 53 -5.05 -26.30 -11.92
C ALA A 53 -6.49 -26.48 -11.41
N GLY A 54 -7.19 -25.39 -11.05
CA GLY A 54 -8.54 -25.43 -10.50
C GLY A 54 -8.59 -25.75 -9.01
N ASN A 55 -7.44 -25.80 -8.32
CA ASN A 55 -7.36 -25.97 -6.88
C ASN A 55 -7.63 -24.62 -6.20
N LEU A 56 -8.89 -24.21 -6.24
CA LEU A 56 -9.35 -22.97 -5.61
C LEU A 56 -9.32 -23.11 -4.09
N PRO A 57 -8.93 -22.06 -3.34
CA PRO A 57 -8.99 -22.10 -1.89
C PRO A 57 -10.42 -22.30 -1.39
N ASP A 58 -10.63 -23.25 -0.47
CA ASP A 58 -11.93 -23.48 0.19
C ASP A 58 -12.40 -22.28 1.04
N LYS A 59 -11.49 -21.32 1.30
CA LYS A 59 -11.74 -20.16 2.14
C LYS A 59 -11.92 -18.91 1.30
N THR A 60 -13.16 -18.44 1.22
CA THR A 60 -13.51 -17.11 0.69
C THR A 60 -13.59 -16.09 1.82
N VAL A 61 -13.09 -14.87 1.58
CA VAL A 61 -13.27 -13.76 2.51
C VAL A 61 -14.70 -13.24 2.43
N LYS A 62 -15.37 -13.13 3.59
CA LYS A 62 -16.67 -12.48 3.68
C LYS A 62 -16.47 -11.00 3.91
N ILE A 63 -16.97 -10.16 3.00
CA ILE A 63 -16.98 -8.71 3.16
C ILE A 63 -18.26 -8.32 3.91
N PRO A 64 -18.17 -7.71 5.11
CA PRO A 64 -19.36 -7.29 5.82
C PRO A 64 -20.12 -6.20 5.05
N ALA A 65 -21.44 -6.13 5.25
CA ALA A 65 -22.26 -5.09 4.63
C ALA A 65 -21.76 -3.68 4.99
N GLY A 66 -21.73 -2.78 4.00
CA GLY A 66 -21.24 -1.42 4.16
C GLY A 66 -19.72 -1.26 4.07
N TRP A 67 -18.96 -2.35 3.97
CA TRP A 67 -17.52 -2.30 3.68
C TRP A 67 -17.26 -2.49 2.19
N THR A 68 -16.26 -1.79 1.65
CA THR A 68 -15.82 -1.92 0.27
C THR A 68 -14.33 -2.25 0.18
N VAL A 69 -13.97 -3.01 -0.85
CA VAL A 69 -12.57 -3.34 -1.16
C VAL A 69 -11.96 -2.15 -1.89
N VAL A 70 -10.96 -1.51 -1.28
CA VAL A 70 -10.30 -0.32 -1.88
C VAL A 70 -8.92 -0.61 -2.44
N GLY A 71 -8.40 -1.82 -2.22
CA GLY A 71 -7.10 -2.25 -2.75
C GLY A 71 -6.52 -3.50 -2.07
N GLY A 72 -5.40 -3.96 -2.61
CA GLY A 72 -4.56 -5.00 -2.02
C GLY A 72 -3.40 -4.40 -1.22
N THR A 73 -2.85 -5.18 -0.29
CA THR A 73 -1.69 -4.81 0.51
C THR A 73 -0.90 -6.06 0.90
N VAL A 74 0.16 -5.89 1.67
CA VAL A 74 0.91 -6.95 2.34
C VAL A 74 0.84 -6.68 3.84
N VAL A 75 0.36 -7.66 4.62
CA VAL A 75 0.17 -7.55 6.07
C VAL A 75 1.21 -8.42 6.77
N GLY A 76 1.98 -7.84 7.68
CA GLY A 76 2.98 -8.58 8.45
C GLY A 76 3.96 -7.65 9.15
N ALA A 77 4.65 -8.19 10.16
CA ALA A 77 5.75 -7.52 10.86
C ALA A 77 6.98 -8.43 10.84
N GLY A 78 8.13 -7.89 10.45
CA GLY A 78 9.38 -8.66 10.33
C GLY A 78 9.47 -9.48 9.04
N THR A 79 9.89 -10.75 9.15
CA THR A 79 10.17 -11.63 8.00
C THR A 79 8.96 -12.39 7.49
N SER A 80 7.80 -12.29 8.16
CA SER A 80 6.58 -12.98 7.75
C SER A 80 5.57 -11.97 7.22
N THR A 81 5.35 -12.03 5.91
CA THR A 81 4.38 -11.19 5.21
C THR A 81 3.33 -12.07 4.56
N SER A 82 2.07 -11.67 4.69
CA SER A 82 0.92 -12.31 4.06
C SER A 82 0.28 -11.35 3.07
N PRO A 83 -0.31 -11.82 1.96
CA PRO A 83 -1.17 -10.98 1.15
C PRO A 83 -2.31 -10.44 2.01
N GLY A 84 -2.72 -9.21 1.76
CA GLY A 84 -3.84 -8.58 2.43
C GLY A 84 -4.74 -7.84 1.47
N MET A 85 -5.95 -7.55 1.93
CA MET A 85 -6.83 -6.57 1.30
C MET A 85 -7.19 -5.48 2.29
N VAL A 86 -7.39 -4.27 1.75
CA VAL A 86 -7.85 -3.13 2.53
C VAL A 86 -9.35 -2.99 2.32
N LEU A 87 -10.09 -3.02 3.42
CA LEU A 87 -11.51 -2.75 3.47
C LEU A 87 -11.72 -1.38 4.09
N CYS A 88 -12.57 -0.56 3.49
CA CYS A 88 -12.97 0.73 4.07
C CYS A 88 -14.49 0.88 4.10
N ARG A 89 -14.99 1.74 4.98
CA ARG A 89 -16.39 2.13 5.06
C ARG A 89 -16.57 3.57 5.53
#